data_AF-A0A3P5ZS11-F1
#
_entry.id   AF-A0A3P5ZS11-F1
#
_cell.length_a   1.000
_cell.length_b   1.000
_cell.length_c   1.000
_cell.angle_alpha   90.00
_cell.angle_beta   90.00
_cell.angle_gamma   90.00
#
_symmetry.space_group_name_H-M   'P 1'
#
loop_
_entity.id
_entity.type
_entity.pdbx_description
1 polymer ?
#
loop_
_entity_poly.entity_id
_entity_poly.type
_entity_poly.pdbx_seq_one_letter_code
_entity_poly.pdbx_strand_id
1 'polypeptide(L)'
;MVFGRITQLFTAASNQFGAATQPSLPYMPTPNVEGTSAPDSIIFGSSGRKNGLRHSASLQDFSSYHGFDPEEAILARQNITWGQNGSSFSKDKGGLPNGSNPSRSGRKWIRAVMILMCLFLFAFLVYIVSMYVYTNLSRGGSRYYVVFDCGSTGTRAYVYQASINYRKDSSLPIVMKSLTEGFSRKTSGRAYDRMETEPGFDKLVNNRSGLKTAIKPLIQWAEKQIPKHAHRTTSLFVYATAGVRRLRATDSSWLLGNVWSILAKSPFTCRREWVKIISGTEEAYFGWTALNYQTSMLGAVPKKSTFGALDLGGSSLQVTFKNEERTHNETNLNLRIGSVNHHLSAYSLAGYGLNDAFERSVVNLLKRQTNVNKSD
;
A
#
# COMPACT_ATOMS: atom_id res chain seq x y z
N MET A 1 34.46 -20.72 -0.72
CA MET A 1 33.95 -19.99 0.46
C MET A 1 34.00 -18.49 0.17
N VAL A 2 32.95 -17.96 -0.46
CA VAL A 2 32.79 -16.51 -0.69
C VAL A 2 31.29 -16.24 -0.75
N PHE A 3 30.68 -15.86 0.38
CA PHE A 3 29.42 -15.11 0.43
C PHE A 3 29.31 -14.50 1.83
N GLY A 4 29.70 -13.24 1.95
CA GLY A 4 29.69 -12.53 3.22
C GLY A 4 30.01 -11.05 3.10
N ARG A 5 29.41 -10.35 2.13
CA ARG A 5 29.49 -8.87 2.02
C ARG A 5 28.32 -8.28 1.21
N ILE A 6 27.05 -8.42 1.62
CA ILE A 6 25.94 -7.57 1.11
C ILE A 6 24.88 -7.31 2.20
N THR A 7 25.28 -6.78 3.35
CA THR A 7 24.32 -6.34 4.39
C THR A 7 24.66 -5.00 5.06
N GLN A 8 25.45 -4.14 4.41
CA GLN A 8 25.83 -2.82 4.95
C GLN A 8 25.56 -1.62 4.00
N LEU A 9 24.45 -1.62 3.24
CA LEU A 9 24.15 -0.52 2.30
C LEU A 9 22.84 0.25 2.54
N PHE A 10 22.18 0.10 3.69
CA PHE A 10 20.95 0.88 4.00
C PHE A 10 20.92 1.55 5.38
N THR A 11 22.07 1.93 5.94
CA THR A 11 22.08 2.67 7.22
C THR A 11 23.21 3.69 7.25
N ALA A 12 23.11 4.74 6.42
CA ALA A 12 23.93 5.94 6.55
C ALA A 12 23.26 7.12 5.80
N ALA A 13 22.29 7.75 6.44
CA ALA A 13 21.86 9.13 6.15
C ALA A 13 21.03 9.64 7.34
N SER A 14 21.68 9.74 8.50
CA SER A 14 21.18 10.53 9.62
C SER A 14 22.37 11.31 10.19
N ASN A 15 22.11 12.55 10.61
CA ASN A 15 23.03 13.65 10.94
C ASN A 15 23.30 14.53 9.70
N GLN A 16 23.07 15.85 9.68
CA GLN A 16 22.94 16.85 10.75
C GLN A 16 21.93 17.92 10.30
N PHE A 17 20.98 18.30 11.15
CA PHE A 17 20.55 19.70 11.24
C PHE A 17 20.26 19.97 12.72
N GLY A 18 21.04 20.89 13.27
CA GLY A 18 20.98 21.30 14.67
C GLY A 18 19.66 21.96 15.01
N ALA A 19 19.34 21.90 16.29
CA ALA A 19 18.26 22.68 16.89
C ALA A 19 18.52 24.18 16.65
N ALA A 20 17.73 24.78 15.75
CA ALA A 20 17.61 26.22 15.65
C ALA A 20 16.34 26.63 16.39
N THR A 21 16.53 27.35 17.50
CA THR A 21 15.51 28.08 18.23
C THR A 21 14.90 29.12 17.30
N GLN A 22 13.60 29.06 17.00
CA GLN A 22 12.95 30.13 16.24
C GLN A 22 12.60 31.31 17.15
N PRO A 23 12.92 32.56 16.76
CA PRO A 23 12.33 33.74 17.34
C PRO A 23 10.92 33.96 16.80
N SER A 24 10.01 34.38 17.68
CA SER A 24 8.67 34.83 17.33
C SER A 24 8.74 36.04 16.39
N LEU A 25 8.28 35.90 15.15
CA LEU A 25 8.11 37.03 14.24
C LEU A 25 6.83 37.82 14.60
N PRO A 26 6.92 39.16 14.71
CA PRO A 26 5.78 40.01 15.02
C PRO A 26 4.85 40.22 13.81
N TYR A 27 3.58 40.42 14.14
CA TYR A 27 2.47 40.76 13.25
C TYR A 27 2.77 41.99 12.39
N MET A 28 2.66 41.85 11.06
CA MET A 28 2.66 42.95 10.09
C MET A 28 1.21 43.20 9.62
N PRO A 29 0.70 44.45 9.66
CA PRO A 29 -0.63 44.78 9.17
C PRO A 29 -0.67 44.89 7.65
N THR A 30 -1.77 44.43 7.05
CA THR A 30 -2.08 44.56 5.61
C THR A 30 -2.33 46.03 5.22
N PRO A 31 -1.84 46.50 4.06
CA PRO A 31 -2.25 47.80 3.51
C PRO A 31 -3.67 47.74 2.94
N ASN A 32 -4.43 48.81 3.16
CA ASN A 32 -5.71 49.07 2.50
C ASN A 32 -5.49 49.20 0.99
N VAL A 33 -6.36 48.55 0.21
CA VAL A 33 -6.55 48.86 -1.21
C VAL A 33 -8.01 49.25 -1.40
N GLU A 34 -8.20 50.55 -1.63
CA GLU A 34 -9.45 51.12 -2.11
C GLU A 34 -9.76 50.63 -3.54
N GLY A 35 -11.06 50.51 -3.82
CA GLY A 35 -11.58 49.83 -4.99
C GLY A 35 -11.44 50.58 -6.30
N THR A 36 -11.66 49.85 -7.39
CA THR A 36 -12.13 50.40 -8.66
C THR A 36 -12.83 49.29 -9.47
N SER A 37 -14.12 49.53 -9.72
CA SER A 37 -14.96 49.15 -10.87
C SER A 37 -14.79 47.78 -11.56
N ALA A 38 -15.86 46.98 -11.50
CA ALA A 38 -16.22 45.94 -12.48
C ALA A 38 -16.57 46.55 -13.86
N PRO A 39 -16.54 45.76 -14.94
CA PRO A 39 -17.82 45.24 -15.43
C PRO A 39 -17.79 43.81 -16.05
N ASP A 40 -19.03 43.37 -16.33
CA ASP A 40 -19.47 42.35 -17.28
C ASP A 40 -19.69 40.90 -16.84
N SER A 41 -20.98 40.69 -16.52
CA SER A 41 -21.75 39.46 -16.51
C SER A 41 -21.69 38.69 -17.84
N ILE A 42 -21.41 37.39 -17.76
CA ILE A 42 -21.68 36.44 -18.85
C ILE A 42 -22.77 35.46 -18.40
N ILE A 43 -23.89 35.54 -19.12
CA ILE A 43 -25.07 34.68 -19.07
C ILE A 43 -24.70 33.31 -19.70
N PHE A 44 -25.03 32.20 -19.03
CA PHE A 44 -25.07 30.88 -19.66
C PHE A 44 -26.49 30.32 -19.66
N GLY A 45 -27.00 30.12 -20.88
CA GLY A 45 -28.33 29.64 -21.17
C GLY A 45 -28.53 28.16 -20.90
N SER A 46 -29.79 27.83 -20.61
CA SER A 46 -30.33 26.48 -20.52
C SER A 46 -30.34 25.79 -21.88
N SER A 47 -29.93 24.51 -21.94
CA SER A 47 -30.53 23.57 -22.88
C SER A 47 -30.61 22.19 -22.23
N GLY A 48 -31.82 21.65 -22.21
CA GLY A 48 -32.12 20.35 -21.62
C GLY A 48 -31.73 19.20 -22.54
N ARG A 49 -31.41 18.06 -21.93
CA ARG A 49 -31.67 16.75 -22.53
C ARG A 49 -32.00 15.73 -21.45
N LYS A 50 -33.06 15.00 -21.74
CA LYS A 50 -33.81 14.09 -20.88
C LYS A 50 -33.08 12.78 -20.62
N ASN A 51 -33.46 12.19 -19.48
CA ASN A 51 -33.14 10.87 -18.96
C ASN A 51 -33.35 9.71 -19.96
N GLY A 52 -32.53 8.67 -19.79
CA GLY A 52 -32.73 7.33 -20.33
C GLY A 52 -32.05 6.30 -19.43
N LEU A 53 -32.68 6.00 -18.30
CA LEU A 53 -32.34 4.88 -17.41
C LEU A 53 -32.48 3.54 -18.16
N ARG A 54 -31.58 2.58 -17.91
CA ARG A 54 -31.82 1.17 -18.23
C ARG A 54 -31.48 0.30 -17.02
N HIS A 55 -32.53 -0.30 -16.46
CA HIS A 55 -32.51 -1.32 -15.42
C HIS A 55 -32.36 -2.71 -16.03
N SER A 56 -31.60 -3.57 -15.33
CA SER A 56 -31.71 -5.04 -15.14
C SER A 56 -32.04 -5.99 -16.31
N ALA A 57 -31.30 -7.10 -16.41
CA ALA A 57 -31.84 -8.47 -16.28
C ALA A 57 -30.76 -9.59 -16.37
N SER A 58 -30.98 -10.64 -15.55
CA SER A 58 -30.66 -12.09 -15.58
C SER A 58 -29.40 -12.64 -16.29
N LEU A 59 -28.56 -13.52 -15.71
CA LEU A 59 -28.74 -14.91 -15.22
C LEU A 59 -29.21 -15.91 -16.31
N GLN A 60 -28.47 -17.03 -16.47
CA GLN A 60 -28.60 -18.18 -17.40
C GLN A 60 -27.91 -17.94 -18.76
N ASP A 61 -26.95 -18.73 -19.26
CA ASP A 61 -26.93 -20.19 -19.43
C ASP A 61 -25.53 -20.84 -19.26
N PHE A 62 -25.48 -21.91 -18.47
CA PHE A 62 -24.49 -22.99 -18.54
C PHE A 62 -25.25 -24.30 -18.35
N SER A 63 -25.54 -25.03 -19.43
CA SER A 63 -25.77 -26.49 -19.40
C SER A 63 -26.06 -27.03 -20.80
N SER A 64 -25.11 -27.77 -21.36
CA SER A 64 -25.34 -28.82 -22.37
C SER A 64 -24.19 -29.82 -22.31
N TYR A 65 -24.24 -30.70 -21.32
CA TYR A 65 -23.56 -32.00 -21.35
C TYR A 65 -24.54 -33.01 -20.77
N HIS A 66 -25.19 -33.76 -21.67
CA HIS A 66 -26.00 -34.91 -21.33
C HIS A 66 -25.07 -36.13 -21.27
N GLY A 67 -25.17 -36.90 -20.19
CA GLY A 67 -24.65 -38.27 -20.09
C GLY A 67 -25.77 -39.30 -20.00
N PHE A 68 -25.36 -40.58 -20.02
CA PHE A 68 -26.09 -41.86 -19.89
C PHE A 68 -26.73 -42.39 -21.18
N ASP A 69 -26.63 -43.67 -21.60
CA ASP A 69 -26.05 -44.91 -21.05
C ASP A 69 -25.95 -45.98 -22.19
N PRO A 70 -25.39 -47.20 -21.96
CA PRO A 70 -25.08 -48.23 -22.97
C PRO A 70 -26.12 -49.40 -23.05
N GLU A 71 -25.80 -50.40 -23.90
CA GLU A 71 -26.46 -51.71 -24.14
C GLU A 71 -27.75 -51.67 -25.00
N GLU A 72 -28.12 -52.61 -25.87
CA GLU A 72 -27.62 -53.93 -26.31
C GLU A 72 -28.38 -54.28 -27.62
N ALA A 73 -27.74 -55.07 -28.51
CA ALA A 73 -28.29 -56.15 -29.36
C ALA A 73 -29.51 -55.87 -30.32
N ILE A 74 -29.54 -56.26 -31.61
CA ILE A 74 -29.75 -57.64 -32.13
C ILE A 74 -29.88 -57.62 -33.69
N LEU A 75 -29.29 -58.65 -34.34
CA LEU A 75 -29.58 -59.30 -35.65
C LEU A 75 -29.40 -58.58 -37.00
N ALA A 76 -28.48 -59.12 -37.82
CA ALA A 76 -28.86 -59.91 -39.01
C ALA A 76 -27.72 -60.84 -39.45
N ARG A 77 -28.10 -62.06 -39.81
CA ARG A 77 -27.27 -63.24 -40.10
C ARG A 77 -27.45 -63.64 -41.56
N GLN A 78 -26.37 -63.98 -42.27
CA GLN A 78 -26.25 -64.92 -43.42
C GLN A 78 -24.89 -64.66 -44.11
N ASN A 79 -24.11 -65.60 -44.67
CA ASN A 79 -24.01 -67.06 -44.66
C ASN A 79 -22.71 -67.40 -45.47
N ILE A 80 -21.91 -68.38 -45.01
CA ILE A 80 -21.17 -69.45 -45.76
C ILE A 80 -20.24 -68.99 -46.94
N THR A 81 -18.93 -69.25 -46.99
CA THR A 81 -18.28 -70.55 -47.33
C THR A 81 -16.76 -70.56 -47.08
N TRP A 82 -16.26 -71.75 -46.78
CA TRP A 82 -14.85 -72.15 -46.77
C TRP A 82 -14.31 -72.36 -48.18
N GLY A 83 -13.07 -71.92 -48.43
CA GLY A 83 -12.28 -72.25 -49.60
C GLY A 83 -10.82 -72.43 -49.22
N GLN A 84 -10.36 -73.68 -49.23
CA GLN A 84 -8.95 -74.05 -49.20
C GLN A 84 -8.25 -73.52 -50.45
N ASN A 85 -7.05 -72.97 -50.29
CA ASN A 85 -5.98 -73.15 -51.27
C ASN A 85 -4.64 -73.01 -50.56
N GLY A 86 -3.96 -74.15 -50.43
CA GLY A 86 -2.57 -74.19 -50.08
C GLY A 86 -1.71 -73.86 -51.30
N SER A 87 -0.67 -73.09 -51.08
CA SER A 87 0.55 -73.17 -51.89
C SER A 87 1.74 -73.24 -50.94
N SER A 88 2.31 -74.43 -50.95
CA SER A 88 3.64 -74.79 -50.47
C SER A 88 4.68 -73.79 -50.97
N PHE A 89 5.56 -73.30 -50.10
CA PHE A 89 6.91 -72.94 -50.54
C PHE A 89 7.96 -73.29 -49.49
N SER A 90 9.08 -73.75 -50.04
CA SER A 90 10.06 -74.66 -49.46
C SER A 90 10.86 -74.09 -48.28
N LYS A 91 11.18 -75.01 -47.38
CA LYS A 91 12.06 -74.87 -46.22
C LYS A 91 13.51 -74.90 -46.69
N ASP A 92 14.04 -73.75 -47.14
CA ASP A 92 15.47 -73.60 -47.31
C ASP A 92 16.14 -73.28 -45.97
N LYS A 93 16.98 -74.22 -45.53
CA LYS A 93 18.01 -74.03 -44.51
C LYS A 93 19.02 -73.01 -45.04
N GLY A 94 18.68 -71.73 -44.95
CA GLY A 94 19.63 -70.63 -45.01
C GLY A 94 20.36 -70.54 -43.68
N GLY A 95 21.69 -70.71 -43.74
CA GLY A 95 22.56 -70.72 -42.58
C GLY A 95 22.39 -69.51 -41.65
N LEU A 96 22.67 -69.76 -40.38
CA LEU A 96 22.94 -68.74 -39.36
C LEU A 96 23.74 -67.57 -39.95
N PRO A 97 23.29 -66.32 -39.74
CA PRO A 97 24.16 -65.32 -39.18
C PRO A 97 23.92 -65.35 -37.67
N ASN A 98 25.00 -65.66 -36.96
CA ASN A 98 25.17 -65.43 -35.53
C ASN A 98 24.18 -64.40 -34.98
N GLY A 99 23.23 -64.88 -34.18
CA GLY A 99 22.63 -64.06 -33.14
C GLY A 99 23.76 -63.61 -32.24
N SER A 100 24.31 -62.43 -32.53
CA SER A 100 25.25 -61.76 -31.66
C SER A 100 24.49 -61.42 -30.40
N ASN A 101 24.51 -62.36 -29.45
CA ASN A 101 24.25 -62.06 -28.05
C ASN A 101 25.03 -60.77 -27.76
N PRO A 102 24.37 -59.64 -27.44
CA PRO A 102 25.07 -58.39 -27.25
C PRO A 102 26.14 -58.69 -26.23
N SER A 103 27.39 -58.43 -26.65
CA SER A 103 28.57 -58.81 -25.88
C SER A 103 28.36 -58.35 -24.44
N ARG A 104 28.90 -59.10 -23.48
CA ARG A 104 28.80 -58.76 -22.04
C ARG A 104 29.23 -57.30 -21.75
N SER A 105 29.97 -56.68 -22.67
CA SER A 105 30.32 -55.26 -22.75
C SER A 105 29.15 -54.34 -23.15
N GLY A 106 28.40 -54.62 -24.22
CA GLY A 106 27.28 -53.77 -24.69
C GLY A 106 26.15 -53.60 -23.67
N ARG A 107 25.82 -54.64 -22.90
CA ARG A 107 24.85 -54.55 -21.78
C ARG A 107 25.35 -53.69 -20.62
N LYS A 108 26.66 -53.60 -20.39
CA LYS A 108 27.26 -52.71 -19.38
C LYS A 108 27.20 -51.26 -19.82
N TRP A 109 27.45 -50.98 -21.09
CA TRP A 109 27.32 -49.64 -21.67
C TRP A 109 25.87 -49.14 -21.66
N ILE A 110 24.91 -49.98 -22.03
CA ILE A 110 23.47 -49.63 -21.95
C ILE A 110 23.07 -49.33 -20.49
N ARG A 111 23.51 -50.14 -19.52
CA ARG A 111 23.26 -49.87 -18.09
C ARG A 111 23.91 -48.56 -17.63
N ALA A 112 25.14 -48.28 -18.06
CA ALA A 112 25.83 -47.03 -17.72
C ALA A 112 25.10 -45.80 -18.31
N VAL A 113 24.64 -45.89 -19.57
CA VAL A 113 23.85 -44.84 -20.22
C VAL A 113 22.50 -44.63 -19.51
N MET A 114 21.81 -45.71 -19.13
CA MET A 114 20.56 -45.62 -18.36
C MET A 114 20.76 -44.98 -16.99
N ILE A 115 21.82 -45.35 -16.27
CA ILE A 115 22.17 -44.73 -14.98
C ILE A 115 22.48 -43.24 -15.18
N LEU A 116 23.25 -42.87 -16.19
CA LEU A 116 23.55 -41.47 -16.51
C LEU A 116 22.30 -40.68 -16.85
N MET A 117 21.37 -41.26 -17.61
CA MET A 117 20.08 -40.65 -17.94
C MET A 117 19.20 -40.47 -16.70
N CYS A 118 19.15 -41.46 -15.80
CA CYS A 118 18.44 -41.35 -14.53
C CYS A 118 19.04 -40.26 -13.62
N LEU A 119 20.38 -40.16 -13.55
CA LEU A 119 21.07 -39.11 -12.81
C LEU A 119 20.79 -37.72 -13.40
N PHE A 120 20.77 -37.60 -14.73
CA PHE A 120 20.42 -36.36 -15.41
C PHE A 120 18.96 -35.94 -15.12
N LEU A 121 18.00 -36.88 -15.22
CA LEU A 121 16.60 -36.62 -14.90
C LEU A 121 16.41 -36.24 -13.43
N PHE A 122 17.12 -36.88 -12.52
CA PHE A 122 17.11 -36.54 -11.10
C PHE A 122 17.69 -35.14 -10.85
N ALA A 123 18.82 -34.81 -11.45
CA ALA A 123 19.41 -33.47 -11.36
C ALA A 123 18.49 -32.40 -11.97
N PHE A 124 17.84 -32.69 -13.09
CA PHE A 124 16.85 -31.82 -13.70
C PHE A 124 15.63 -31.62 -12.80
N LEU A 125 15.10 -32.68 -12.19
CA LEU A 125 14.01 -32.60 -11.23
C LEU A 125 14.40 -31.74 -10.02
N VAL A 126 15.58 -31.98 -9.44
CA VAL A 126 16.11 -31.17 -8.33
C VAL A 126 16.27 -29.72 -8.74
N TYR A 127 16.73 -29.45 -9.96
CA TYR A 127 16.81 -28.08 -10.51
C TYR A 127 15.43 -27.43 -10.61
N ILE A 128 14.43 -28.11 -11.19
CA ILE A 128 13.07 -27.58 -11.31
C ILE A 128 12.44 -27.32 -9.93
N VAL A 129 12.58 -28.25 -8.98
CA VAL A 129 12.08 -28.08 -7.61
C VAL A 129 12.81 -26.94 -6.91
N SER A 130 14.13 -26.87 -7.03
CA SER A 130 14.93 -25.77 -6.46
C SER A 130 14.55 -24.43 -7.08
N MET A 131 14.27 -24.37 -8.39
CA MET A 131 13.85 -23.17 -9.09
C MET A 131 12.41 -22.77 -8.69
N TYR A 132 11.51 -23.74 -8.49
CA TYR A 132 10.16 -23.52 -7.97
C TYR A 132 10.16 -23.00 -6.53
N VAL A 133 10.99 -23.59 -5.66
CA VAL A 133 11.18 -23.12 -4.28
C VAL A 133 11.84 -21.74 -4.29
N TYR A 134 12.88 -21.53 -5.09
CA TYR A 134 13.54 -20.23 -5.21
C TYR A 134 12.57 -19.17 -5.70
N THR A 135 11.76 -19.41 -6.72
CA THR A 135 10.77 -18.44 -7.23
C THR A 135 9.64 -18.15 -6.25
N ASN A 136 9.14 -19.15 -5.50
CA ASN A 136 8.14 -18.92 -4.46
C ASN A 136 8.72 -18.22 -3.22
N LEU A 137 9.97 -18.50 -2.86
CA LEU A 137 10.66 -17.88 -1.75
C LEU A 137 11.15 -16.45 -2.09
N SER A 138 11.55 -16.23 -3.35
CA SER A 138 12.01 -14.93 -3.88
C SER A 138 10.87 -14.01 -4.33
N ARG A 139 9.63 -14.52 -4.43
CA ARG A 139 8.42 -13.70 -4.30
C ARG A 139 8.38 -13.17 -2.86
N GLY A 140 9.18 -12.13 -2.61
CA GLY A 140 9.34 -11.52 -1.30
C GLY A 140 7.97 -11.32 -0.65
N GLY A 141 7.80 -11.89 0.55
CA GLY A 141 6.54 -11.86 1.27
C GLY A 141 6.00 -10.44 1.38
N SER A 142 4.68 -10.29 1.28
CA SER A 142 4.05 -9.00 1.53
C SER A 142 4.43 -8.49 2.92
N ARG A 143 4.83 -7.23 3.00
CA ARG A 143 5.07 -6.56 4.29
C ARG A 143 3.84 -5.78 4.69
N TYR A 144 3.59 -5.73 5.99
CA TYR A 144 2.44 -5.02 6.54
C TYR A 144 2.92 -3.83 7.35
N TYR A 145 2.16 -2.75 7.30
CA TYR A 145 2.46 -1.50 7.98
C TYR A 145 1.18 -0.99 8.65
N VAL A 146 1.31 -0.57 9.90
CA VAL A 146 0.24 0.10 10.65
C VAL A 146 0.65 1.53 10.88
N VAL A 147 -0.22 2.49 10.58
CA VAL A 147 0.02 3.91 10.83
C VAL A 147 -1.10 4.45 11.69
N PHE A 148 -0.75 5.00 12.86
CA PHE A 148 -1.65 5.77 13.69
C PHE A 148 -1.43 7.26 13.41
N ASP A 149 -2.43 7.87 12.80
CA ASP A 149 -2.53 9.32 12.62
C ASP A 149 -3.19 9.92 13.86
N CYS A 150 -2.40 10.59 14.70
CA CYS A 150 -2.86 11.21 15.94
C CYS A 150 -3.19 12.68 15.70
N GLY A 151 -4.40 12.90 15.15
CA GLY A 151 -4.97 14.22 14.93
C GLY A 151 -5.44 14.90 16.23
N SER A 152 -5.80 16.18 16.12
CA SER A 152 -6.29 16.98 17.26
C SER A 152 -7.69 16.59 17.76
N THR A 153 -8.52 16.00 16.91
CA THR A 153 -9.87 15.55 17.28
C THR A 153 -9.90 14.09 17.76
N GLY A 154 -9.04 13.26 17.18
CA GLY A 154 -9.03 11.82 17.41
C GLY A 154 -7.84 11.17 16.72
N THR A 155 -7.66 9.87 17.01
CA THR A 155 -6.59 9.05 16.43
C THR A 155 -7.19 8.01 15.48
N ARG A 156 -6.61 7.88 14.28
CA ARG A 156 -7.08 6.98 13.22
C ARG A 156 -6.02 5.92 12.92
N ALA A 157 -6.45 4.68 12.74
CA ALA A 157 -5.59 3.57 12.37
C ALA A 157 -5.75 3.20 10.90
N TYR A 158 -4.62 3.08 10.20
CA TYR A 158 -4.54 2.62 8.83
C TYR A 158 -3.64 1.38 8.75
N VAL A 159 -4.05 0.39 7.95
CA VAL A 159 -3.27 -0.82 7.69
C VAL A 159 -2.96 -0.90 6.20
N TYR A 160 -1.69 -1.10 5.87
CA TYR A 160 -1.22 -1.23 4.50
C TYR A 160 -0.47 -2.55 4.30
N GLN A 161 -0.73 -3.20 3.17
CA GLN A 161 0.07 -4.28 2.63
C GLN A 161 0.96 -3.71 1.51
N ALA A 162 2.27 -3.85 1.63
CA ALA A 162 3.20 -3.53 0.56
C ALA A 162 3.81 -4.78 -0.06
N SER A 163 3.92 -4.79 -1.38
CA SER A 163 4.63 -5.79 -2.16
C SER A 163 5.48 -5.12 -3.23
N ILE A 164 6.44 -5.86 -3.77
CA ILE A 164 7.27 -5.39 -4.88
C ILE A 164 6.72 -6.02 -6.16
N ASN A 165 6.33 -5.17 -7.11
CA ASN A 165 5.91 -5.61 -8.44
C ASN A 165 7.08 -5.47 -9.43
N TYR A 166 7.82 -6.56 -9.59
CA TYR A 166 8.96 -6.66 -10.51
C TYR A 166 8.57 -6.62 -12.00
N ARG A 167 7.27 -6.68 -12.33
CA ARG A 167 6.79 -6.66 -13.73
C ARG A 167 6.42 -5.27 -14.24
N LYS A 168 6.46 -4.24 -13.38
CA LYS A 168 6.09 -2.88 -13.77
C LYS A 168 7.35 -2.12 -14.16
N ASP A 169 7.41 -1.65 -15.41
CA ASP A 169 8.42 -0.71 -15.92
C ASP A 169 8.22 0.70 -15.35
N SER A 170 8.07 0.81 -14.03
CA SER A 170 7.96 2.06 -13.31
C SER A 170 9.18 2.26 -12.43
N SER A 171 9.60 3.52 -12.25
CA SER A 171 10.71 3.84 -11.34
C SER A 171 10.34 3.70 -9.85
N LEU A 172 9.10 3.29 -9.54
CA LEU A 172 8.63 2.98 -8.20
C LEU A 172 7.90 1.61 -8.18
N PRO A 173 8.63 0.50 -7.99
CA PRO A 173 8.08 -0.87 -8.07
C PRO A 173 7.26 -1.28 -6.84
N ILE A 174 7.07 -0.38 -5.87
CA ILE A 174 6.34 -0.65 -4.63
C ILE A 174 4.85 -0.52 -4.90
N VAL A 175 4.11 -1.58 -4.62
CA VAL A 175 2.63 -1.61 -4.62
C VAL A 175 2.15 -1.62 -3.19
N MET A 176 1.33 -0.64 -2.81
CA MET A 176 0.74 -0.51 -1.49
C MET A 176 -0.78 -0.62 -1.61
N LYS A 177 -1.36 -1.59 -0.89
CA LYS A 177 -2.80 -1.83 -0.81
C LYS A 177 -3.27 -1.49 0.61
N SER A 178 -4.29 -0.65 0.72
CA SER A 178 -4.98 -0.42 2.01
C SER A 178 -5.80 -1.66 2.37
N LEU A 179 -5.66 -2.15 3.60
CA LEU A 179 -6.42 -3.29 4.11
C LEU A 179 -7.59 -2.81 4.94
N THR A 180 -8.74 -2.73 4.29
CA THR A 180 -10.02 -2.42 4.93
C THR A 180 -11.10 -3.45 4.57
N GLU A 181 -10.94 -4.17 3.45
CA GLU A 181 -11.92 -5.03 2.75
C GLU A 181 -12.53 -6.23 3.51
N GLY A 182 -12.21 -6.46 4.79
CA GLY A 182 -12.61 -7.67 5.52
C GLY A 182 -13.82 -7.55 6.44
N PHE A 183 -14.19 -6.35 6.87
CA PHE A 183 -15.31 -6.15 7.81
C PHE A 183 -16.46 -5.47 7.10
N SER A 184 -17.51 -6.25 6.83
CA SER A 184 -18.81 -5.82 6.32
C SER A 184 -19.14 -4.39 6.70
N ARG A 185 -19.38 -3.56 5.67
CA ARG A 185 -19.90 -2.20 5.68
C ARG A 185 -20.98 -2.04 6.77
N LYS A 186 -20.58 -1.76 8.01
CA LYS A 186 -21.55 -1.41 9.04
C LYS A 186 -22.05 -0.03 8.68
N THR A 187 -23.35 0.06 8.53
CA THR A 187 -24.18 1.25 8.36
C THR A 187 -24.09 2.22 9.55
N SER A 188 -22.88 2.47 10.07
CA SER A 188 -22.59 3.69 10.81
C SER A 188 -22.18 4.73 9.77
N GLY A 189 -22.74 5.94 9.80
CA GLY A 189 -22.51 7.01 8.82
C GLY A 189 -21.08 7.56 8.74
N ARG A 190 -20.05 6.73 8.88
CA ARG A 190 -18.64 7.07 8.70
C ARG A 190 -18.28 6.90 7.23
N ALA A 191 -17.72 7.94 6.65
CA ALA A 191 -17.33 7.97 5.23
C ALA A 191 -16.13 7.05 4.90
N TYR A 192 -15.43 6.50 5.90
CA TYR A 192 -14.19 5.75 5.73
C TYR A 192 -14.18 4.47 6.55
N ASP A 193 -13.69 3.38 5.94
CA ASP A 193 -13.53 2.07 6.57
C ASP A 193 -12.20 2.00 7.35
N ARG A 194 -12.18 2.67 8.51
CA ARG A 194 -11.01 2.75 9.41
C ARG A 194 -11.44 2.74 10.86
N MET A 195 -10.55 2.32 11.75
CA MET A 195 -10.76 2.46 13.19
C MET A 195 -10.31 3.83 13.67
N GLU A 196 -11.11 4.45 14.53
CA GLU A 196 -10.83 5.76 15.07
C GLU A 196 -11.35 5.89 16.50
N THR A 197 -10.59 6.61 17.32
CA THR A 197 -10.89 6.85 18.74
C THR A 197 -10.78 8.31 19.07
N GLU A 198 -11.68 8.78 19.92
CA GLU A 198 -11.74 10.14 20.45
C GLU A 198 -11.67 10.10 21.99
N PRO A 199 -11.14 11.14 22.64
CA PRO A 199 -10.58 12.37 22.05
C PRO A 199 -9.17 12.17 21.45
N GLY A 200 -8.64 13.21 20.80
CA GLY A 200 -7.24 13.28 20.39
C GLY A 200 -6.28 13.04 21.57
N PHE A 201 -5.10 12.46 21.29
CA PHE A 201 -4.14 12.10 22.34
C PHE A 201 -3.62 13.30 23.13
N ASP A 202 -3.64 14.50 22.54
CA ASP A 202 -3.32 15.75 23.23
C ASP A 202 -4.26 16.04 24.41
N LYS A 203 -5.48 15.50 24.41
CA LYS A 203 -6.44 15.62 25.52
C LYS A 203 -6.24 14.58 26.62
N LEU A 204 -5.32 13.63 26.42
CA LEU A 204 -5.05 12.51 27.34
C LEU A 204 -3.71 12.66 28.08
N VAL A 205 -3.09 13.85 28.02
CA VAL A 205 -1.90 14.20 28.80
C VAL A 205 -2.20 13.96 30.29
N ASN A 206 -1.24 13.38 31.00
CA ASN A 206 -1.34 12.96 32.40
C ASN A 206 -2.41 11.88 32.69
N ASN A 207 -3.06 11.29 31.68
CA ASN A 207 -4.02 10.20 31.83
C ASN A 207 -3.57 8.92 31.11
N ARG A 208 -2.65 8.16 31.72
CA ARG A 208 -2.09 6.92 31.13
C ARG A 208 -3.16 5.84 30.90
N SER A 209 -4.13 5.74 31.79
CA SER A 209 -5.23 4.76 31.66
C SER A 209 -6.11 5.09 30.45
N GLY A 210 -6.51 6.36 30.31
CA GLY A 210 -7.27 6.85 29.16
C GLY A 210 -6.53 6.64 27.84
N LEU A 211 -5.23 6.94 27.80
CA LEU A 211 -4.39 6.69 26.63
C LEU A 211 -4.33 5.21 26.25
N LYS A 212 -4.19 4.30 27.22
CA LYS A 212 -4.25 2.85 26.99
C LYS A 212 -5.61 2.42 26.46
N THR A 213 -6.70 2.96 27.01
CA THR A 213 -8.07 2.70 26.58
C THR A 213 -8.32 3.18 25.14
N ALA A 214 -7.75 4.31 24.75
CA ALA A 214 -7.84 4.82 23.38
C ALA A 214 -6.97 4.01 22.39
N ILE A 215 -5.76 3.60 22.76
CA ILE A 215 -4.86 2.86 21.86
C ILE A 215 -5.31 1.40 21.63
N LYS A 216 -5.77 0.72 22.68
CA LYS A 216 -6.13 -0.70 22.64
C LYS A 216 -7.05 -1.09 21.47
N PRO A 217 -8.19 -0.41 21.23
CA PRO A 217 -9.08 -0.78 20.13
C PRO A 217 -8.46 -0.57 18.74
N LEU A 218 -7.54 0.39 18.58
CA LEU A 218 -6.81 0.61 17.31
C LEU A 218 -5.89 -0.58 17.00
N ILE A 219 -5.15 -1.06 18.00
CA ILE A 219 -4.28 -2.25 17.86
C ILE A 219 -5.13 -3.48 17.54
N GLN A 220 -6.19 -3.73 18.32
CA GLN A 220 -7.05 -4.90 18.14
C GLN A 220 -7.74 -4.92 16.77
N TRP A 221 -8.09 -3.75 16.24
CA TRP A 221 -8.61 -3.65 14.88
C TRP A 221 -7.54 -4.00 13.85
N ALA A 222 -6.33 -3.44 13.97
CA ALA A 222 -5.23 -3.76 13.05
C ALA A 222 -4.83 -5.24 13.08
N GLU A 223 -4.83 -5.89 14.25
CA GLU A 223 -4.54 -7.32 14.41
C GLU A 223 -5.50 -8.20 13.60
N LYS A 224 -6.77 -7.81 13.52
CA LYS A 224 -7.80 -8.54 12.77
C LYS A 224 -7.61 -8.45 11.25
N GLN A 225 -6.99 -7.37 10.77
CA GLN A 225 -6.76 -7.14 9.34
C GLN A 225 -5.50 -7.84 8.82
N ILE A 226 -4.55 -8.16 9.71
CA ILE A 226 -3.24 -8.68 9.36
C ILE A 226 -3.16 -10.18 9.70
N PRO A 227 -2.66 -11.05 8.79
CA PRO A 227 -2.46 -12.46 9.11
C PRO A 227 -1.57 -12.67 10.35
N LYS A 228 -1.95 -13.61 11.22
CA LYS A 228 -1.25 -13.86 12.51
C LYS A 228 0.27 -14.06 12.35
N HIS A 229 0.71 -14.75 11.30
CA HIS A 229 2.13 -15.00 11.04
C HIS A 229 2.93 -13.73 10.72
N ALA A 230 2.27 -12.68 10.23
CA ALA A 230 2.91 -11.42 9.83
C ALA A 230 2.98 -10.40 10.97
N HIS A 231 2.23 -10.58 12.07
CA HIS A 231 2.15 -9.61 13.17
C HIS A 231 3.52 -9.15 13.68
N ARG A 232 4.42 -10.10 13.98
CA ARG A 232 5.76 -9.77 14.50
C ARG A 232 6.63 -8.98 13.52
N THR A 233 6.39 -9.14 12.21
CA THR A 233 7.13 -8.44 11.15
C THR A 233 6.46 -7.15 10.70
N THR A 234 5.23 -6.88 11.14
CA THR A 234 4.51 -5.65 10.84
C THR A 234 5.14 -4.48 11.59
N SER A 235 5.48 -3.41 10.86
CA SER A 235 5.95 -2.17 11.47
C SER A 235 4.77 -1.26 11.83
N LEU A 236 4.75 -0.75 13.06
CA LEU A 236 3.76 0.20 13.54
C LEU A 236 4.39 1.58 13.77
N PHE A 237 3.82 2.59 13.12
CA PHE A 237 4.19 4.00 13.21
C PHE A 237 3.11 4.80 13.92
N VAL A 238 3.52 5.79 14.70
CA VAL A 238 2.62 6.78 15.30
C VAL A 238 3.13 8.15 14.93
N TYR A 239 2.32 8.88 14.17
CA TYR A 239 2.62 10.24 13.75
C TYR A 239 1.59 11.18 14.33
N ALA A 240 2.05 12.00 15.27
CA ALA A 240 1.23 13.01 15.91
C ALA A 240 1.35 14.36 15.19
N THR A 241 0.22 15.02 14.96
CA THR A 241 0.14 16.23 14.13
C THR A 241 -0.04 17.49 14.98
N ALA A 242 -0.72 18.51 14.44
CA ALA A 242 -0.86 19.84 15.04
C ALA A 242 -1.38 19.83 16.49
N GLY A 243 -2.28 18.89 16.84
CA GLY A 243 -2.82 18.78 18.20
C GLY A 243 -1.72 18.62 19.26
N VAL A 244 -0.82 17.66 19.03
CA VAL A 244 0.29 17.37 19.93
C VAL A 244 1.46 18.36 19.76
N ARG A 245 1.69 18.89 18.55
CA ARG A 245 2.71 19.93 18.28
C ARG A 245 2.57 21.16 19.19
N ARG A 246 1.34 21.52 19.59
CA ARG A 246 1.06 22.69 20.43
C ARG A 246 1.29 22.46 21.93
N LEU A 247 1.48 21.22 22.36
CA LEU A 247 1.72 20.92 23.77
C LEU A 247 3.08 21.42 24.22
N ARG A 248 3.24 21.64 25.53
CA ARG A 248 4.55 21.89 26.13
C ARG A 248 5.46 20.67 25.91
N ALA A 249 6.77 20.90 25.80
CA ALA A 249 7.74 19.84 25.53
C ALA A 249 7.72 18.70 26.57
N THR A 250 7.43 19.02 27.84
CA THR A 250 7.27 18.05 28.92
C THR A 250 6.06 17.13 28.69
N ASP A 251 4.94 17.71 28.29
CA ASP A 251 3.67 17.00 28.09
C ASP A 251 3.73 16.12 26.85
N SER A 252 4.31 16.64 25.77
CA SER A 252 4.49 15.88 24.54
C SER A 252 5.48 14.73 24.72
N SER A 253 6.56 14.93 25.47
CA SER A 253 7.51 13.87 25.84
C SER A 253 6.87 12.80 26.72
N TRP A 254 6.09 13.21 27.72
CA TRP A 254 5.32 12.29 28.56
C TRP A 254 4.35 11.47 27.72
N LEU A 255 3.63 12.12 26.80
CA LEU A 255 2.64 11.48 25.94
C LEU A 255 3.30 10.43 25.03
N LEU A 256 4.30 10.83 24.22
CA LEU A 256 4.99 9.92 23.30
C LEU A 256 5.67 8.76 24.04
N GLY A 257 6.26 9.02 25.23
CA GLY A 257 6.85 7.98 26.06
C GLY A 257 5.83 6.94 26.52
N ASN A 258 4.63 7.36 26.91
CA ASN A 258 3.56 6.44 27.30
C ASN A 258 2.96 5.71 26.10
N VAL A 259 2.76 6.39 24.97
CA VAL A 259 2.31 5.77 23.70
C VAL A 259 3.28 4.65 23.30
N TRP A 260 4.58 4.94 23.26
CA TRP A 260 5.61 3.94 22.98
C TRP A 260 5.56 2.77 23.97
N SER A 261 5.47 3.04 25.28
CA SER A 261 5.42 1.99 26.31
C SER A 261 4.22 1.05 26.16
N ILE A 262 3.07 1.57 25.70
CA ILE A 262 1.87 0.78 25.40
C ILE A 262 2.09 -0.06 24.15
N LEU A 263 2.63 0.53 23.08
CA LEU A 263 2.84 -0.13 21.78
C LEU A 263 3.97 -1.16 21.78
N ALA A 264 4.98 -0.98 22.63
CA ALA A 264 6.04 -1.96 22.85
C ALA A 264 5.52 -3.32 23.37
N LYS A 265 4.29 -3.35 23.90
CA LYS A 265 3.59 -4.57 24.35
C LYS A 265 2.59 -5.10 23.33
N SER A 266 2.44 -4.42 22.18
CA SER A 266 1.58 -4.87 21.09
C SER A 266 2.27 -6.01 20.31
N PRO A 267 1.54 -6.79 19.48
CA PRO A 267 2.14 -7.86 18.68
C PRO A 267 2.93 -7.34 17.48
N PHE A 268 2.91 -6.03 17.21
CA PHE A 268 3.61 -5.39 16.09
C PHE A 268 4.98 -4.86 16.51
N THR A 269 5.90 -4.79 15.56
CA THR A 269 7.20 -4.15 15.78
C THR A 269 7.02 -2.63 15.80
N CYS A 270 7.31 -2.00 16.93
CA CYS A 270 7.30 -0.55 17.08
C CYS A 270 8.63 -0.09 17.68
N ARG A 271 9.27 0.89 17.04
CA ARG A 271 10.49 1.50 17.54
C ARG A 271 10.20 2.88 18.10
N ARG A 272 11.04 3.36 19.01
CA ARG A 272 10.81 4.64 19.70
C ARG A 272 10.83 5.81 18.72
N GLU A 273 11.72 5.76 17.73
CA GLU A 273 11.83 6.76 16.66
C GLU A 273 10.63 6.80 15.70
N TRP A 274 9.78 5.77 15.71
CA TRP A 274 8.55 5.72 14.90
C TRP A 274 7.35 6.29 15.63
N VAL A 275 7.49 6.61 16.92
CA VAL A 275 6.49 7.30 17.73
C VAL A 275 6.95 8.74 17.89
N LYS A 276 6.55 9.59 16.95
CA LYS A 276 7.03 10.98 16.89
C LYS A 276 5.94 11.97 16.53
N ILE A 277 6.20 13.22 16.88
CA ILE A 277 5.45 14.36 16.36
C ILE A 277 6.05 14.69 15.01
N ILE A 278 5.23 14.71 13.96
CA ILE A 278 5.70 15.12 12.64
C ILE A 278 5.63 16.64 12.52
N SER A 279 6.61 17.22 11.84
CA SER A 279 6.57 18.65 11.52
C SER A 279 5.42 18.95 10.55
N GLY A 280 4.99 20.20 10.49
CA GLY A 280 3.98 20.61 9.53
C GLY A 280 4.41 20.37 8.07
N THR A 281 5.70 20.57 7.78
CA THR A 281 6.31 20.28 6.48
C THR A 281 6.29 18.78 6.18
N GLU A 282 6.59 17.92 7.17
CA GLU A 282 6.49 16.47 7.04
C GLU A 282 5.08 16.01 6.70
N GLU A 283 4.08 16.51 7.43
CA GLU A 283 2.67 16.24 7.17
C GLU A 283 2.28 16.64 5.73
N ALA A 284 2.73 17.81 5.30
CA ALA A 284 2.43 18.35 3.98
C ALA A 284 3.02 17.49 2.84
N TYR A 285 4.31 17.13 2.91
CA TYR A 285 4.91 16.32 1.84
C TYR A 285 4.50 14.84 1.91
N PHE A 286 4.10 14.30 3.08
CA PHE A 286 3.48 12.98 3.16
C PHE A 286 2.13 12.96 2.45
N GLY A 287 1.28 13.96 2.66
CA GLY A 287 0.01 14.10 1.93
C GLY A 287 0.20 14.20 0.42
N TRP A 288 1.16 15.03 -0.01
CA TRP A 288 1.56 15.14 -1.43
C TRP A 288 2.05 13.81 -2.01
N THR A 289 2.86 13.06 -1.26
CA THR A 289 3.39 11.76 -1.66
C THR A 289 2.26 10.75 -1.83
N ALA A 290 1.34 10.68 -0.86
CA ALA A 290 0.19 9.79 -0.91
C ALA A 290 -0.73 10.08 -2.12
N LEU A 291 -1.07 11.35 -2.35
CA LEU A 291 -1.90 11.77 -3.48
C LEU A 291 -1.27 11.37 -4.83
N ASN A 292 0.00 11.70 -5.02
CA ASN A 292 0.69 11.44 -6.28
C ASN A 292 1.03 9.95 -6.48
N TYR A 293 1.17 9.19 -5.39
CA TYR A 293 1.25 7.73 -5.45
C TYR A 293 -0.08 7.13 -5.92
N GLN A 294 -1.19 7.49 -5.27
CA GLN A 294 -2.52 6.93 -5.55
C GLN A 294 -3.01 7.28 -6.96
N THR A 295 -2.66 8.47 -7.46
CA THR A 295 -2.98 8.91 -8.82
C THR A 295 -1.99 8.41 -9.88
N SER A 296 -1.02 7.56 -9.50
CA SER A 296 0.01 7.01 -10.40
C SER A 296 0.87 8.07 -11.11
N MET A 297 1.08 9.22 -10.49
CA MET A 297 2.00 10.26 -10.96
C MET A 297 3.44 9.97 -10.53
N LEU A 298 3.64 9.40 -9.34
CA LEU A 298 4.95 8.97 -8.88
C LEU A 298 5.41 7.71 -9.62
N GLY A 299 6.65 7.74 -10.10
CA GLY A 299 7.26 6.62 -10.79
C GLY A 299 6.79 6.39 -12.24
N ALA A 300 5.97 7.30 -12.80
CA ALA A 300 5.44 7.20 -14.15
C ALA A 300 6.54 7.28 -15.22
N VAL A 301 6.42 6.44 -16.25
CA VAL A 301 7.28 6.42 -17.43
C VAL A 301 6.37 6.50 -18.68
N PRO A 302 6.45 7.55 -19.51
CA PRO A 302 7.26 8.76 -19.33
C PRO A 302 6.82 9.58 -18.11
N LYS A 303 7.71 10.46 -17.62
CA LYS A 303 7.46 11.29 -16.43
C LYS A 303 6.22 12.17 -16.63
N LYS A 304 5.34 12.20 -15.64
CA LYS A 304 4.14 13.05 -15.62
C LYS A 304 4.27 14.18 -14.60
N SER A 305 3.52 15.26 -14.82
CA SER A 305 3.36 16.33 -13.84
C SER A 305 2.60 15.80 -12.62
N THR A 306 3.05 16.22 -11.44
CA THR A 306 2.44 15.85 -10.16
C THR A 306 1.38 16.87 -9.74
N PHE A 307 0.35 16.43 -9.04
CA PHE A 307 -0.63 17.31 -8.41
C PHE A 307 -0.02 18.07 -7.23
N GLY A 308 -0.53 19.27 -6.98
CA GLY A 308 -0.42 19.91 -5.67
C GLY A 308 -1.37 19.25 -4.67
N ALA A 309 -1.07 19.36 -3.38
CA ALA A 309 -1.87 18.85 -2.29
C ALA A 309 -2.22 19.98 -1.33
N LEU A 310 -3.50 20.03 -0.92
CA LEU A 310 -4.02 20.89 0.11
C LEU A 310 -4.74 20.02 1.14
N ASP A 311 -4.31 20.10 2.39
CA ASP A 311 -4.89 19.34 3.50
C ASP A 311 -5.34 20.29 4.60
N LEU A 312 -6.66 20.42 4.76
CA LEU A 312 -7.29 21.25 5.79
C LEU A 312 -7.66 20.37 6.98
N GLY A 313 -6.73 20.27 7.94
CA GLY A 313 -6.95 19.58 9.20
C GLY A 313 -7.78 20.39 10.19
N GLY A 314 -7.97 19.84 11.40
CA GLY A 314 -8.68 20.56 12.47
C GLY A 314 -7.92 21.76 13.02
N SER A 315 -6.58 21.69 13.04
CA SER A 315 -5.73 22.69 13.71
C SER A 315 -4.62 23.29 12.85
N SER A 316 -4.46 22.82 11.62
CA SER A 316 -3.53 23.41 10.65
C SER A 316 -4.03 23.21 9.23
N LEU A 317 -3.50 24.00 8.32
CA LEU A 317 -3.63 23.85 6.88
C LEU A 317 -2.25 23.56 6.28
N GLN A 318 -2.15 22.53 5.46
CA GLN A 318 -0.94 22.16 4.74
C GLN A 318 -1.13 22.38 3.25
N VAL A 319 -0.12 22.95 2.60
CA VAL A 319 -0.11 23.21 1.16
C VAL A 319 1.22 22.73 0.58
N THR A 320 1.19 21.84 -0.39
CA THR A 320 2.41 21.33 -1.05
C THR A 320 2.25 21.30 -2.56
N PHE A 321 3.24 21.80 -3.28
CA PHE A 321 3.26 21.74 -4.74
C PHE A 321 4.68 21.69 -5.27
N LYS A 322 4.83 21.27 -6.53
CA LYS A 322 6.13 21.28 -7.20
C LYS A 322 6.57 22.72 -7.45
N ASN A 323 7.79 23.06 -7.04
CA ASN A 323 8.37 24.36 -7.31
C ASN A 323 9.37 24.24 -8.47
N GLU A 324 9.29 25.15 -9.43
CA GLU A 324 10.19 25.19 -10.59
C GLU A 324 11.39 26.12 -10.35
N GLU A 325 11.25 27.10 -9.45
CA GLU A 325 12.29 28.02 -9.06
C GLU A 325 13.08 27.49 -7.86
N ARG A 326 14.40 27.41 -7.99
CA ARG A 326 15.31 26.94 -6.92
C ARG A 326 15.70 28.06 -5.97
N THR A 327 14.72 28.78 -5.42
CA THR A 327 15.00 29.72 -4.32
C THR A 327 15.23 28.91 -3.04
N HIS A 328 16.20 29.31 -2.21
CA HIS A 328 16.45 28.62 -0.93
C HIS A 328 15.59 29.28 0.17
N ASN A 329 14.40 28.74 0.39
CA ASN A 329 13.53 29.13 1.51
C ASN A 329 13.32 27.93 2.45
N GLU A 330 13.00 28.17 3.73
CA GLU A 330 12.74 27.12 4.73
C GLU A 330 11.60 26.16 4.34
N THR A 331 10.73 26.58 3.41
CA THR A 331 9.59 25.82 2.90
C THR A 331 9.93 24.93 1.71
N ASN A 332 11.15 25.05 1.14
CA ASN A 332 11.57 24.27 -0.02
C ASN A 332 12.25 22.97 0.39
N LEU A 333 11.86 21.88 -0.27
CA LEU A 333 12.17 20.50 0.07
C LEU A 333 12.63 19.77 -1.18
N ASN A 334 13.75 19.06 -1.07
CA ASN A 334 14.18 18.08 -2.07
C ASN A 334 13.82 16.67 -1.60
N LEU A 335 12.81 16.07 -2.22
CA LEU A 335 12.32 14.73 -1.90
C LEU A 335 12.73 13.75 -2.99
N ARG A 336 13.54 12.74 -2.64
CA ARG A 336 13.91 11.67 -3.56
C ARG A 336 12.96 10.47 -3.41
N ILE A 337 12.22 10.15 -4.46
CA ILE A 337 11.33 8.99 -4.53
C ILE A 337 11.79 8.08 -5.66
N GLY A 338 12.28 6.89 -5.31
CA GLY A 338 12.92 5.99 -6.27
C GLY A 338 14.14 6.65 -6.90
N SER A 339 14.20 6.68 -8.23
CA SER A 339 15.25 7.35 -8.99
C SER A 339 14.98 8.84 -9.28
N VAL A 340 13.85 9.39 -8.83
CA VAL A 340 13.41 10.75 -9.19
C VAL A 340 13.55 11.69 -7.99
N ASN A 341 14.17 12.85 -8.23
CA ASN A 341 14.18 13.96 -7.28
C ASN A 341 13.03 14.92 -7.59
N HIS A 342 12.26 15.26 -6.56
CA HIS A 342 11.17 16.23 -6.61
C HIS A 342 11.55 17.46 -5.80
N HIS A 343 11.48 18.63 -6.43
CA HIS A 343 11.63 19.92 -5.75
C HIS A 343 10.23 20.44 -5.41
N LEU A 344 9.95 20.57 -4.12
CA LEU A 344 8.63 20.88 -3.59
C LEU A 344 8.72 22.14 -2.72
N SER A 345 7.67 22.95 -2.75
CA SER A 345 7.37 23.89 -1.67
C SER A 345 6.30 23.28 -0.79
N ALA A 346 6.54 23.24 0.52
CA ALA A 346 5.65 22.66 1.52
C ALA A 346 5.45 23.68 2.66
N TYR A 347 4.21 24.13 2.80
CA TYR A 347 3.77 25.10 3.81
C TYR A 347 2.89 24.42 4.85
N SER A 348 2.99 24.86 6.10
CA SER A 348 2.10 24.48 7.18
C SER A 348 1.69 25.71 7.97
N LEU A 349 0.40 26.08 7.86
CA LEU A 349 -0.19 27.20 8.56
C LEU A 349 -0.89 26.71 9.83
N ALA A 350 -0.20 26.82 10.97
CA ALA A 350 -0.78 26.47 12.27
C ALA A 350 -1.90 27.44 12.67
N GLY A 351 -3.01 26.92 13.20
CA GLY A 351 -4.18 27.72 13.58
C GLY A 351 -5.11 28.11 12.42
N TYR A 352 -4.79 27.69 11.19
CA TYR A 352 -5.64 27.83 10.00
C TYR A 352 -6.43 26.56 9.70
N GLY A 353 -6.40 25.57 10.60
CA GLY A 353 -7.29 24.41 10.51
C GLY A 353 -8.74 24.79 10.80
N LEU A 354 -9.66 23.93 10.39
CA LEU A 354 -11.10 24.20 10.42
C LEU A 354 -11.61 24.59 11.83
N ASN A 355 -11.23 23.83 12.85
CA ASN A 355 -11.71 24.06 14.23
C ASN A 355 -11.07 25.32 14.82
N ASP A 356 -9.75 25.46 14.68
CA ASP A 356 -9.03 26.63 15.18
C ASP A 356 -9.52 27.93 14.50
N ALA A 357 -9.78 27.89 13.18
CA ALA A 357 -10.31 29.03 12.44
C ALA A 357 -11.74 29.38 12.87
N PHE A 358 -12.58 28.37 13.11
CA PHE A 358 -13.93 28.56 13.63
C PHE A 358 -13.90 29.20 15.04
N GLU A 359 -13.13 28.63 15.97
CA GLU A 359 -13.00 29.15 17.34
C GLU A 359 -12.52 30.62 17.34
N ARG A 360 -11.50 30.94 16.54
CA ARG A 360 -11.01 32.32 16.38
C ARG A 360 -12.09 33.26 15.84
N SER A 361 -12.89 32.78 14.90
CA SER A 361 -14.00 33.56 14.32
C SER A 361 -15.06 33.87 15.38
N VAL A 362 -15.45 32.88 16.19
CA VAL A 362 -16.40 33.07 17.31
C VAL A 362 -15.86 34.07 18.34
N VAL A 363 -14.60 33.95 18.75
CA VAL A 363 -13.97 34.89 19.70
C VAL A 363 -13.96 36.32 19.14
N ASN A 364 -13.66 36.49 17.85
CA ASN A 364 -13.66 37.81 17.22
C ASN A 364 -15.05 38.43 17.16
N LEU A 365 -16.09 37.64 16.90
CA LEU A 365 -17.49 38.10 16.91
C LEU A 365 -17.91 38.57 18.30
N LEU A 366 -17.61 37.79 19.34
CA LEU A 366 -17.94 38.13 20.72
C LEU A 366 -17.23 39.41 21.18
N LYS A 367 -15.94 39.58 20.85
CA LYS A 367 -15.19 40.80 21.16
C LYS A 367 -15.80 42.05 20.51
N ARG A 368 -16.26 41.93 19.26
CA ARG A 368 -16.94 43.04 18.57
C ARG A 368 -18.24 43.41 19.28
N GLN A 369 -19.06 42.44 19.67
CA GLN A 369 -20.30 42.70 20.41
C GLN A 369 -20.05 43.36 21.77
N THR A 370 -19.04 42.90 22.53
CA THR A 370 -18.72 43.51 23.84
C THR A 370 -18.18 44.93 23.72
N ASN A 371 -17.53 45.27 22.60
CA ASN A 371 -17.05 46.63 22.35
C ASN A 371 -18.18 47.57 21.97
N VAL A 372 -19.18 47.08 21.21
CA VAL A 372 -20.40 47.85 20.90
C VAL A 372 -21.17 48.17 22.19
N ASN A 373 -21.37 47.20 23.08
CA ASN A 373 -22.09 47.41 24.34
C ASN A 373 -21.35 48.25 25.39
N LYS A 374 -20.09 48.64 25.15
CA LYS A 374 -19.30 49.53 26.04
C LYS A 374 -19.19 50.96 25.52
N SER A 375 -19.58 51.18 24.26
CA SER A 375 -19.59 52.50 23.61
C SER A 375 -20.97 53.18 23.65
N ASP A 376 -21.98 52.47 24.16
CA ASP A 376 -23.28 53.00 24.58
C ASP A 376 -23.30 53.14 26.11
#